data_AF-A0A836N7J1-F1
#
_entry.id   AF-A0A836N7J1-F1
#
_cell.length_a   1.000
_cell.length_b   1.000
_cell.length_c   1.000
_cell.angle_alpha   90.00
_cell.angle_beta   90.00
_cell.angle_gamma   90.00
#
_symmetry.space_group_name_H-M   'P 1'
#
loop_
_entity.id
_entity.type
_entity.pdbx_description
1 polymer ?
#
loop_
_entity_poly.entity_id
_entity_poly.type
_entity_poly.pdbx_seq_one_letter_code
_entity_poly.pdbx_strand_id
1 'polypeptide(L)'
;MTKLQPNTVIRAALDLLNEVGVDGLTTRKLAERLGVQQPALYWHFRNKRALLDALAEAMLAENHTHSVPRADDDWRSFLIGNARSFRQALLAYRDGARIHAGTRPGAPQMETADAQLRFLCEAGFSAGDAVNALMTISYFTVGAVLEEQAGDSDAGERGGTVEQAPLSPLLRAAIDAFDEAGPDAAFEQGLAVIVDGLAKRRLVVRNVEGPRKGDD
;
A
#
# COMPACT_ATOMS: atom_id res chain seq x y z
N MET A 1 25.32 18.42 23.54
CA MET A 1 24.86 17.75 22.32
C MET A 1 23.52 17.10 22.61
N THR A 2 22.43 17.68 22.11
CA THR A 2 21.08 17.13 22.30
C THR A 2 20.99 15.81 21.56
N LYS A 3 20.65 14.72 22.27
CA LYS A 3 20.55 13.38 21.70
C LYS A 3 19.41 13.38 20.68
N LEU A 4 19.75 13.20 19.41
CA LEU A 4 18.78 13.10 18.32
C LEU A 4 17.89 11.87 18.60
N GLN A 5 16.57 12.07 18.65
CA GLN A 5 15.64 10.97 18.90
C GLN A 5 15.24 10.34 17.56
N PRO A 6 15.13 9.00 17.45
CA PRO A 6 14.76 8.32 16.21
C PRO A 6 13.51 8.90 15.54
N ASN A 7 12.46 9.18 16.32
CA ASN A 7 11.21 9.74 15.80
C ASN A 7 11.38 11.15 15.19
N THR A 8 12.28 11.97 15.73
CA THR A 8 12.59 13.29 15.16
C THR A 8 13.26 13.15 13.80
N VAL A 9 14.15 12.16 13.64
CA VAL A 9 14.81 11.89 12.35
C VAL A 9 13.82 11.39 11.32
N ILE A 10 12.95 10.44 11.70
CA ILE A 10 11.90 9.89 10.84
C ILE A 10 10.98 11.00 10.36
N ARG A 11 10.48 11.85 11.25
CA ARG A 11 9.57 12.95 10.88
C ARG A 11 10.23 13.93 9.92
N ALA A 12 11.46 14.36 10.21
CA ALA A 12 12.19 15.25 9.30
C ALA A 12 12.50 14.61 7.94
N ALA A 13 12.68 13.29 7.89
CA ALA A 13 12.89 12.55 6.66
C ALA A 13 11.60 12.37 5.85
N LEU A 14 10.44 12.18 6.50
CA LEU A 14 9.12 12.19 5.85
C LEU A 14 8.79 13.58 5.28
N ASP A 15 9.08 14.65 6.02
CA ASP A 15 8.91 16.02 5.51
C ASP A 15 9.81 16.28 4.30
N LEU A 16 11.07 15.86 4.38
CA LEU A 16 12.02 15.98 3.26
C LEU A 16 11.59 15.14 2.05
N LEU A 17 11.04 13.94 2.28
CA LEU A 17 10.51 13.09 1.22
C LEU A 17 9.41 13.81 0.42
N ASN A 18 8.47 14.47 1.09
CA ASN A 18 7.42 15.24 0.42
C ASN A 18 7.98 16.36 -0.46
N GLU A 19 9.06 17.00 -0.03
CA GLU A 19 9.70 18.08 -0.78
C GLU A 19 10.49 17.58 -2.01
N VAL A 20 11.32 16.55 -1.84
CA VAL A 20 12.34 16.19 -2.85
C VAL A 20 12.15 14.82 -3.49
N GLY A 21 11.16 14.04 -3.06
CA GLY A 21 10.95 12.66 -3.49
C GLY A 21 12.04 11.68 -3.01
N VAL A 22 11.82 10.40 -3.26
CA VAL A 22 12.70 9.30 -2.80
C VAL A 22 14.10 9.36 -3.41
N ASP A 23 14.20 9.84 -4.65
CA ASP A 23 15.47 10.00 -5.36
C ASP A 23 16.26 11.20 -4.81
N GLY A 24 15.55 12.27 -4.44
CA GLY A 24 16.13 13.44 -3.80
C GLY A 24 16.50 13.22 -2.32
N LEU A 25 15.89 12.25 -1.64
CA LEU A 25 16.13 11.94 -0.23
C LEU A 25 17.51 11.30 -0.04
N THR A 26 18.41 12.01 0.64
CA THR A 26 19.77 11.54 0.95
C THR A 26 20.10 11.79 2.41
N THR A 27 20.97 10.94 3.00
CA THR A 27 21.45 11.13 4.39
C THR A 27 22.16 12.47 4.57
N ARG A 28 22.82 12.99 3.53
CA ARG A 28 23.42 14.33 3.53
C ARG A 28 22.39 15.43 3.70
N LYS A 29 21.38 15.49 2.82
CA LYS A 29 20.31 16.51 2.91
C LYS A 29 19.53 16.40 4.22
N LEU A 30 19.32 15.17 4.72
CA LEU A 30 18.68 14.96 6.01
C LEU A 30 19.51 15.50 7.17
N ALA A 31 20.84 15.29 7.15
CA ALA A 31 21.75 15.81 8.17
C ALA A 31 21.78 17.36 8.15
N GLU A 32 21.85 17.95 6.95
CA GLU A 32 21.76 19.40 6.74
C GLU A 32 20.45 19.96 7.31
N ARG A 33 19.30 19.32 7.01
CA ARG A 33 17.98 19.71 7.54
C ARG A 33 17.91 19.66 9.06
N LEU A 34 18.52 18.64 9.66
CA LEU A 34 18.52 18.44 11.12
C LEU A 34 19.60 19.26 11.84
N GLY A 35 20.46 20.00 11.11
CA GLY A 35 21.55 20.77 11.70
C GLY A 35 22.61 19.90 12.39
N VAL A 36 22.79 18.65 11.94
CA VAL A 36 23.74 17.69 12.51
C VAL A 36 24.76 17.22 11.48
N GLN A 37 25.87 16.66 11.96
CA GLN A 37 26.86 16.02 11.09
C GLN A 37 26.34 14.64 10.66
N GLN A 38 26.63 14.22 9.42
CA GLN A 38 26.19 12.92 8.88
C GLN A 38 26.48 11.70 9.78
N PRO A 39 27.66 11.59 10.45
CA PRO A 39 27.92 10.51 11.39
C PRO A 39 26.88 10.35 12.50
N ALA A 40 26.18 11.43 12.88
CA ALA A 40 25.10 11.35 13.87
C ALA A 40 23.89 10.54 13.36
N LEU A 41 23.62 10.55 12.05
CA LEU A 41 22.54 9.75 11.46
C LEU A 41 22.87 8.27 11.39
N TYR A 42 24.15 7.90 11.20
CA TYR A 42 24.59 6.50 11.14
C TYR A 42 24.34 5.71 12.44
N TRP A 43 24.28 6.41 13.58
CA TRP A 43 23.88 5.81 14.86
C TRP A 43 22.42 5.35 14.87
N HIS A 44 21.56 5.97 14.07
CA HIS A 44 20.16 5.61 13.94
C HIS A 44 19.89 4.69 12.74
N PHE A 45 20.52 5.00 11.59
CA PHE A 45 20.28 4.29 10.34
C PHE A 45 21.61 4.00 9.64
N ARG A 46 21.96 2.71 9.56
CA ARG A 46 23.26 2.27 9.03
C ARG A 46 23.46 2.60 7.55
N ASN A 47 22.38 2.76 6.78
CA ASN A 47 22.41 3.09 5.36
C ASN A 47 21.05 3.66 4.90
N LYS A 48 20.97 4.11 3.63
CA LYS A 48 19.72 4.63 3.04
C LYS A 48 18.58 3.60 3.09
N ARG A 49 18.85 2.31 2.86
CA ARG A 49 17.82 1.26 2.91
C ARG A 49 17.17 1.18 4.30
N ALA A 50 17.96 1.13 5.37
CA ALA A 50 17.46 1.10 6.74
C ALA A 50 16.62 2.34 7.10
N LEU A 51 16.98 3.51 6.55
CA LEU A 51 16.13 4.70 6.67
C LEU A 51 14.80 4.50 5.94
N LEU A 52 14.82 4.05 4.68
CA LEU A 52 13.60 3.84 3.89
C LEU A 52 12.67 2.78 4.52
N ASP A 53 13.22 1.70 5.09
CA ASP A 53 12.44 0.68 5.79
C ASP A 53 11.73 1.30 7.02
N ALA A 54 12.43 2.12 7.79
CA ALA A 54 11.84 2.84 8.93
C ALA A 54 10.81 3.89 8.52
N LEU A 55 10.99 4.54 7.36
CA LEU A 55 9.98 5.45 6.80
C LEU A 55 8.72 4.69 6.42
N ALA A 56 8.84 3.56 5.71
CA ALA A 56 7.69 2.74 5.33
C ALA A 56 6.90 2.27 6.56
N GLU A 57 7.60 1.82 7.61
CA GLU A 57 6.97 1.43 8.87
C GLU A 57 6.24 2.61 9.53
N ALA A 58 6.88 3.78 9.62
CA ALA A 58 6.28 4.97 10.21
C ALA A 58 5.04 5.44 9.43
N MET A 59 5.09 5.46 8.10
CA MET A 59 3.96 5.84 7.25
C MET A 59 2.73 4.96 7.51
N LEU A 60 2.94 3.64 7.60
CA LEU A 60 1.87 2.69 7.91
C LEU A 60 1.38 2.83 9.35
N ALA A 61 2.27 3.02 10.32
CA ALA A 61 1.89 3.21 11.70
C ALA A 61 1.01 4.46 11.90
N GLU A 62 1.29 5.53 11.15
CA GLU A 62 0.53 6.80 11.26
C GLU A 62 -0.81 6.75 10.53
N ASN A 63 -0.90 6.08 9.37
CA ASN A 63 -2.05 6.23 8.46
C ASN A 63 -2.79 4.91 8.14
N HIS A 64 -2.20 3.74 8.39
CA HIS A 64 -2.85 2.44 8.15
C HIS A 64 -3.75 2.03 9.34
N THR A 65 -4.78 2.83 9.58
CA THR A 65 -5.76 2.71 10.67
C THR A 65 -6.70 1.49 10.64
N HIS A 66 -6.69 0.71 9.56
CA HIS A 66 -7.46 -0.55 9.43
C HIS A 66 -6.53 -1.74 9.11
N SER A 67 -5.36 -1.77 9.74
CA SER A 67 -4.38 -2.84 9.59
C SER A 67 -4.79 -4.15 10.26
N VAL A 68 -5.66 -4.09 11.27
CA VAL A 68 -6.21 -5.26 11.96
C VAL A 68 -7.74 -5.27 11.88
N PRO A 69 -8.38 -6.46 11.90
CA PRO A 69 -9.84 -6.57 11.92
C PRO A 69 -10.47 -5.89 13.13
N ARG A 70 -11.62 -5.25 12.92
CA ARG A 70 -12.43 -4.62 13.97
C ARG A 70 -13.55 -5.56 14.42
N ALA A 71 -14.17 -5.27 15.55
CA ALA A 71 -15.19 -6.15 16.15
C ALA A 71 -16.46 -6.29 15.29
N ASP A 72 -16.78 -5.29 14.47
CA ASP A 72 -17.93 -5.22 13.58
C ASP A 72 -17.63 -5.67 12.15
N ASP A 73 -16.39 -6.08 11.87
CA ASP A 73 -16.00 -6.52 10.53
C ASP A 73 -16.55 -7.91 10.19
N ASP A 74 -16.97 -8.06 8.93
CA ASP A 74 -16.89 -9.34 8.23
C ASP A 74 -15.62 -9.37 7.37
N TRP A 75 -15.32 -10.54 6.78
CA TRP A 75 -14.11 -10.68 5.95
C TRP A 75 -14.08 -9.73 4.74
N ARG A 76 -15.24 -9.33 4.20
CA ARG A 76 -15.32 -8.40 3.05
C ARG A 76 -15.07 -6.98 3.51
N SER A 77 -15.78 -6.53 4.55
CA SER A 77 -15.60 -5.20 5.10
C SER A 77 -14.17 -4.99 5.60
N PHE A 78 -13.58 -6.01 6.24
CA PHE A 78 -12.20 -5.98 6.66
C PHE A 78 -11.25 -5.80 5.47
N LEU A 79 -11.32 -6.65 4.44
CA LEU A 79 -10.41 -6.56 3.29
C LEU A 79 -10.56 -5.22 2.55
N ILE A 80 -11.78 -4.70 2.43
CA ILE A 80 -12.04 -3.39 1.82
C ILE A 80 -11.48 -2.26 2.68
N GLY A 81 -11.78 -2.25 3.97
CA GLY A 81 -11.30 -1.24 4.92
C GLY A 81 -9.77 -1.23 5.03
N ASN A 82 -9.18 -2.43 5.08
CA ASN A 82 -7.74 -2.63 5.06
C ASN A 82 -7.10 -2.04 3.80
N ALA A 83 -7.60 -2.38 2.61
CA ALA A 83 -7.08 -1.87 1.34
C ALA A 83 -7.16 -0.34 1.24
N ARG A 84 -8.31 0.24 1.62
CA ARG A 84 -8.52 1.70 1.61
C ARG A 84 -7.56 2.42 2.55
N SER A 85 -7.45 1.92 3.78
CA SER A 85 -6.55 2.49 4.78
C SER A 85 -5.08 2.35 4.36
N PHE A 86 -4.71 1.23 3.74
CA PHE A 86 -3.38 1.02 3.22
C PHE A 86 -3.08 1.98 2.06
N ARG A 87 -4.01 2.14 1.11
CA ARG A 87 -3.91 3.12 0.02
C ARG A 87 -3.70 4.54 0.57
N GLN A 88 -4.50 4.95 1.55
CA GLN A 88 -4.36 6.26 2.20
C GLN A 88 -2.97 6.45 2.81
N ALA A 89 -2.43 5.42 3.46
CA ALA A 89 -1.09 5.49 4.05
C ALA A 89 0.03 5.64 3.01
N LEU A 90 -0.11 5.00 1.85
CA LEU A 90 0.85 5.14 0.75
C LEU A 90 0.75 6.51 0.05
N LEU A 91 -0.46 7.05 -0.09
CA LEU A 91 -0.73 8.36 -0.69
C LEU A 91 -0.39 9.54 0.22
N ALA A 92 -0.30 9.33 1.54
CA ALA A 92 -0.01 10.38 2.52
C ALA A 92 1.38 11.04 2.30
N TYR A 93 2.29 10.37 1.58
CA TYR A 93 3.61 10.90 1.29
C TYR A 93 3.98 10.70 -0.19
N ARG A 94 4.69 11.69 -0.74
CA ARG A 94 5.28 11.61 -2.08
C ARG A 94 6.17 10.38 -2.20
N ASP A 95 6.07 9.64 -3.31
CA ASP A 95 6.78 8.38 -3.54
C ASP A 95 6.51 7.31 -2.47
N GLY A 96 5.43 7.42 -1.69
CA GLY A 96 5.13 6.53 -0.58
C GLY A 96 4.99 5.06 -1.00
N ALA A 97 4.36 4.80 -2.16
CA ALA A 97 4.30 3.45 -2.70
C ALA A 97 5.66 2.91 -3.18
N ARG A 98 6.53 3.78 -3.72
CA ARG A 98 7.91 3.40 -4.11
C ARG A 98 8.77 3.06 -2.89
N ILE A 99 8.56 3.75 -1.77
CA ILE A 99 9.25 3.45 -0.51
C ILE A 99 8.77 2.13 0.06
N HIS A 100 7.46 1.90 0.06
CA HIS A 100 6.90 0.62 0.51
C HIS A 100 7.36 -0.56 -0.35
N ALA A 101 7.42 -0.37 -1.68
CA ALA A 101 7.84 -1.38 -2.63
C ALA A 101 9.26 -1.89 -2.34
N GLY A 102 9.37 -3.16 -1.94
CA GLY A 102 10.64 -3.81 -1.63
C GLY A 102 11.09 -3.71 -0.17
N THR A 103 10.23 -3.22 0.72
CA THR A 103 10.43 -3.37 2.17
C THR A 103 10.13 -4.79 2.62
N ARG A 104 10.74 -5.20 3.74
CA ARG A 104 10.42 -6.45 4.41
C ARG A 104 9.67 -6.13 5.71
N PRO A 105 8.57 -6.82 6.01
CA PRO A 105 7.85 -6.58 7.25
C PRO A 105 8.73 -6.95 8.45
N GLY A 106 8.75 -6.08 9.45
CA GLY A 106 9.38 -6.31 10.75
C GLY A 106 8.47 -7.06 11.73
N ALA A 107 8.91 -7.20 12.98
CA ALA A 107 8.17 -7.95 14.00
C ALA A 107 6.75 -7.43 14.28
N PRO A 108 6.48 -6.11 14.38
CA PRO A 108 5.11 -5.60 14.58
C PRO A 108 4.17 -5.95 13.41
N GLN A 109 4.71 -5.96 12.18
CA GLN A 109 3.94 -6.33 11.00
C GLN A 109 3.67 -7.85 10.95
N MET A 110 4.52 -8.68 11.56
CA MET A 110 4.26 -10.12 11.71
C MET A 110 3.07 -10.39 12.63
N GLU A 111 2.96 -9.69 13.77
CA GLU A 111 1.81 -9.81 14.67
C GLU A 111 0.51 -9.38 13.99
N THR A 112 0.58 -8.29 13.22
CA THR A 112 -0.55 -7.82 12.40
C THR A 112 -0.94 -8.89 11.36
N ALA A 113 0.02 -9.43 10.62
CA ALA A 113 -0.23 -10.47 9.63
C ALA A 113 -0.86 -11.73 10.25
N ASP A 114 -0.40 -12.15 11.43
CA ASP A 114 -1.00 -13.28 12.16
C ASP A 114 -2.47 -13.02 12.53
N ALA A 115 -2.78 -11.81 13.03
CA ALA A 115 -4.15 -11.41 13.34
C ALA A 115 -5.07 -11.41 12.11
N GLN A 116 -4.59 -10.91 10.97
CA GLN A 116 -5.33 -10.91 9.70
C GLN A 116 -5.59 -12.34 9.21
N LEU A 117 -4.57 -13.20 9.24
CA LEU A 117 -4.69 -14.59 8.81
C LEU A 117 -5.66 -15.37 9.69
N ARG A 118 -5.57 -15.20 11.01
CA ARG A 118 -6.48 -15.85 11.95
C ARG A 118 -7.93 -15.47 11.67
N PHE A 119 -8.21 -14.18 11.51
CA PHE A 119 -9.56 -13.69 11.22
C PHE A 119 -10.13 -14.22 9.90
N LEU A 120 -9.32 -14.24 8.84
CA LEU A 120 -9.75 -14.81 7.55
C LEU A 120 -9.96 -16.33 7.65
N CYS A 121 -9.12 -17.05 8.39
CA CYS A 121 -9.30 -18.48 8.64
C CYS A 121 -10.57 -18.78 9.45
N GLU A 122 -10.89 -17.97 10.47
CA GLU A 122 -12.15 -18.05 11.23
C GLU A 122 -13.36 -17.74 10.35
N ALA A 123 -13.20 -16.83 9.38
CA ALA A 123 -14.18 -16.62 8.32
C ALA A 123 -14.23 -17.78 7.30
N GLY A 124 -13.43 -18.83 7.43
CA GLY A 124 -13.49 -20.05 6.63
C GLY A 124 -12.66 -20.03 5.34
N PHE A 125 -11.62 -19.20 5.28
CA PHE A 125 -10.55 -19.33 4.29
C PHE A 125 -9.54 -20.39 4.73
N SER A 126 -8.88 -21.05 3.78
CA SER A 126 -7.63 -21.76 4.10
C SER A 126 -6.52 -20.74 4.36
N ALA A 127 -5.48 -21.10 5.12
CA ALA A 127 -4.34 -20.20 5.34
C ALA A 127 -3.67 -19.76 4.03
N GLY A 128 -3.60 -20.65 3.04
CA GLY A 128 -3.08 -20.34 1.71
C GLY A 128 -3.95 -19.32 0.97
N ASP A 129 -5.27 -19.49 0.98
CA ASP A 129 -6.21 -18.55 0.36
C ASP A 129 -6.21 -17.19 1.06
N ALA A 130 -6.11 -17.17 2.39
CA ALA A 130 -6.02 -15.95 3.18
C ALA A 130 -4.77 -15.13 2.84
N VAL A 131 -3.58 -15.77 2.80
CA VAL A 131 -2.34 -15.11 2.36
C VAL A 131 -2.49 -14.62 0.91
N ASN A 132 -3.02 -15.44 0.01
CA ASN A 132 -3.19 -15.04 -1.39
C ASN A 132 -4.12 -13.84 -1.55
N ALA A 133 -5.21 -13.77 -0.77
CA ALA A 133 -6.13 -12.63 -0.76
C ALA A 133 -5.43 -11.34 -0.31
N LEU A 134 -4.74 -11.39 0.83
CA LEU A 134 -4.00 -10.25 1.39
C LEU A 134 -2.91 -9.77 0.42
N MET A 135 -2.10 -10.68 -0.13
CA MET A 135 -1.04 -10.33 -1.09
C MET A 135 -1.60 -9.77 -2.39
N THR A 136 -2.70 -10.33 -2.91
CA THR A 136 -3.34 -9.81 -4.13
C THR A 136 -3.83 -8.38 -3.94
N ILE A 137 -4.51 -8.10 -2.83
CA ILE A 137 -4.98 -6.75 -2.50
C ILE A 137 -3.79 -5.81 -2.27
N SER A 138 -2.73 -6.26 -1.60
CA SER A 138 -1.51 -5.48 -1.40
C SER A 138 -0.86 -5.10 -2.73
N TYR A 139 -0.63 -6.06 -3.63
CA TYR A 139 -0.05 -5.81 -4.95
C TYR A 139 -0.91 -4.87 -5.81
N PHE A 140 -2.23 -5.09 -5.80
CA PHE A 140 -3.16 -4.20 -6.48
C PHE A 140 -3.07 -2.77 -5.94
N THR A 141 -3.07 -2.62 -4.61
CA THR A 141 -3.02 -1.30 -3.95
C THR A 141 -1.72 -0.58 -4.22
N VAL A 142 -0.59 -1.27 -4.08
CA VAL A 142 0.73 -0.70 -4.38
C VAL A 142 0.81 -0.30 -5.87
N GLY A 143 0.34 -1.14 -6.78
CA GLY A 143 0.33 -0.84 -8.21
C GLY A 143 -0.54 0.37 -8.55
N ALA A 144 -1.76 0.44 -8.01
CA ALA A 144 -2.66 1.57 -8.22
C ALA A 144 -2.04 2.89 -7.73
N VAL A 145 -1.44 2.90 -6.53
CA VAL A 145 -0.80 4.10 -5.98
C VAL A 145 0.48 4.47 -6.74
N LEU A 146 1.25 3.49 -7.24
CA LEU A 146 2.42 3.78 -8.07
C LEU A 146 2.04 4.50 -9.37
N GLU A 147 1.00 4.04 -10.06
CA GLU A 147 0.50 4.68 -11.28
C GLU A 147 -0.06 6.09 -11.00
N GLU A 148 -0.82 6.24 -9.90
CA GLU A 148 -1.37 7.54 -9.48
C GLU A 148 -0.28 8.56 -9.14
N GLN A 149 0.70 8.18 -8.32
CA GLN A 149 1.82 9.07 -7.95
C GLN A 149 2.75 9.39 -9.12
N ALA A 150 2.91 8.47 -10.07
CA ALA A 150 3.65 8.72 -11.31
C ALA A 150 2.89 9.67 -12.23
N GLY A 151 1.56 9.51 -12.35
CA GLY A 151 0.68 10.41 -13.10
C GLY A 151 0.74 11.85 -12.60
N ASP A 152 0.64 12.06 -11.28
CA ASP A 152 0.73 13.38 -10.66
C ASP A 152 2.09 14.05 -10.86
N SER A 153 3.17 13.26 -10.79
CA SER A 153 4.53 13.77 -11.00
C SER A 153 4.77 14.21 -12.44
N ASP A 154 4.18 13.48 -13.40
CA ASP A 154 4.35 13.70 -14.84
C ASP A 154 3.24 14.56 -15.47
N ALA A 155 2.21 14.97 -14.71
CA ALA A 155 1.06 15.73 -15.24
C ALA A 155 1.48 17.03 -15.95
N GLY A 156 2.58 17.66 -15.50
CA GLY A 156 3.18 18.82 -16.17
C GLY A 156 3.91 18.51 -17.47
N GLU A 157 4.34 17.26 -17.69
CA GLU A 157 5.15 16.83 -18.83
C GLU A 157 4.34 16.02 -19.88
N ARG A 158 3.30 15.29 -19.46
CA ARG A 158 2.48 14.40 -20.32
C ARG A 158 1.29 15.07 -21.01
N GLY A 159 0.91 16.28 -20.61
CA GLY A 159 -0.30 16.98 -21.09
C GLY A 159 -0.38 17.26 -22.60
N GLY A 160 0.56 16.78 -23.43
CA GLY A 160 0.56 16.98 -24.88
C GLY A 160 0.60 15.71 -25.76
N THR A 161 0.87 14.52 -25.22
CA THR A 161 1.17 13.34 -26.05
C THR A 161 -0.06 12.49 -26.43
N VAL A 162 -1.04 12.35 -25.54
CA VAL A 162 -2.28 11.58 -25.83
C VAL A 162 -3.28 12.40 -26.64
N GLU A 163 -3.34 13.72 -26.42
CA GLU A 163 -4.28 14.62 -27.07
C GLU A 163 -4.10 14.69 -28.60
N GLN A 164 -2.87 14.45 -29.09
CA GLN A 164 -2.52 14.51 -30.52
C GLN A 164 -2.61 13.17 -31.26
N ALA A 165 -2.90 12.06 -30.56
CA ALA A 165 -2.97 10.74 -31.18
C ALA A 165 -4.32 10.52 -31.92
N PRO A 166 -4.33 9.91 -33.12
CA PRO A 166 -5.56 9.54 -33.81
C PRO A 166 -6.20 8.31 -33.13
N LEU A 167 -6.96 8.55 -32.06
CA LEU A 167 -7.69 7.53 -31.32
C LEU A 167 -9.02 7.17 -32.01
N SER A 168 -9.40 5.90 -31.96
CA SER A 168 -10.76 5.47 -32.35
C SER A 168 -11.81 6.07 -31.40
N PRO A 169 -13.07 6.25 -31.83
CA PRO A 169 -14.13 6.79 -30.98
C PRO A 169 -14.33 6.00 -29.68
N LEU A 170 -14.22 4.67 -29.75
CA LEU A 170 -14.34 3.81 -28.57
C LEU A 170 -13.20 4.05 -27.58
N LEU A 171 -11.96 4.11 -28.06
CA LEU A 171 -10.79 4.31 -27.19
C LEU A 171 -10.82 5.69 -26.52
N ARG A 172 -11.23 6.72 -27.27
CA ARG A 172 -11.40 8.07 -26.73
C ARG A 172 -12.45 8.12 -25.62
N ALA A 173 -13.65 7.58 -25.88
CA ALA A 173 -14.71 7.53 -24.88
C ALA A 173 -14.32 6.75 -23.62
N ALA A 174 -13.52 5.68 -23.77
CA ALA A 174 -13.04 4.90 -22.63
C ALA A 174 -12.01 5.67 -21.78
N ILE A 175 -11.08 6.40 -22.42
CA ILE A 175 -10.11 7.26 -21.72
C ILE A 175 -10.85 8.40 -21.01
N ASP A 176 -11.74 9.11 -21.71
CA ASP A 176 -12.49 10.22 -21.15
C ASP A 176 -13.31 9.78 -19.93
N ALA A 177 -13.99 8.63 -20.01
CA ALA A 177 -14.77 8.09 -18.90
C ALA A 177 -13.89 7.64 -17.71
N PHE A 178 -12.69 7.12 -17.97
CA PHE A 178 -11.74 6.73 -16.93
C PHE A 178 -11.15 7.97 -16.22
N ASP A 179 -10.75 8.97 -16.99
CA ASP A 179 -10.19 10.23 -16.49
C ASP A 179 -11.25 11.03 -15.69
N GLU A 180 -12.50 11.08 -16.16
CA GLU A 180 -13.61 11.73 -15.46
C GLU A 180 -13.95 11.05 -14.12
N ALA A 181 -13.87 9.71 -14.07
CA ALA A 181 -14.12 8.95 -12.84
C ALA A 181 -13.00 9.14 -11.81
N GLY A 182 -11.76 9.29 -12.27
CA GLY A 182 -10.59 9.53 -11.44
C GLY A 182 -10.04 8.29 -10.71
N PRO A 183 -8.87 8.43 -10.06
CA PRO A 183 -8.12 7.31 -9.48
C PRO A 183 -8.86 6.62 -8.32
N ASP A 184 -9.61 7.37 -7.51
CA ASP A 184 -10.40 6.83 -6.40
C ASP A 184 -11.46 5.85 -6.91
N ALA A 185 -12.23 6.23 -7.93
CA ALA A 185 -13.26 5.37 -8.50
C ALA A 185 -12.65 4.12 -9.16
N ALA A 186 -11.55 4.29 -9.90
CA ALA A 186 -10.84 3.17 -10.51
C ALA A 186 -10.33 2.16 -9.47
N PHE A 187 -9.76 2.65 -8.36
CA PHE A 187 -9.31 1.81 -7.25
C PHE A 187 -10.46 1.02 -6.62
N GLU A 188 -11.58 1.69 -6.30
CA GLU A 188 -12.76 1.05 -5.71
C GLU A 188 -13.37 -0.02 -6.62
N GLN A 189 -13.43 0.23 -7.93
CA GLN A 189 -13.89 -0.76 -8.91
C GLN A 189 -12.98 -1.99 -8.96
N GLY A 190 -11.67 -1.80 -9.03
CA GLY A 190 -10.70 -2.90 -9.04
C GLY A 190 -10.75 -3.72 -7.73
N LEU A 191 -10.85 -3.04 -6.59
CA LEU A 191 -10.98 -3.68 -5.29
C LEU A 191 -12.26 -4.51 -5.17
N ALA A 192 -13.39 -3.98 -5.65
CA ALA A 192 -14.66 -4.71 -5.69
C ALA A 192 -14.55 -5.99 -6.54
N VAL A 193 -13.95 -5.91 -7.72
CA VAL A 193 -13.70 -7.08 -8.59
C VAL A 193 -12.89 -8.16 -7.88
N ILE A 194 -11.83 -7.78 -7.16
CA ILE A 194 -10.99 -8.72 -6.40
C ILE A 194 -11.81 -9.39 -5.29
N VAL A 195 -12.51 -8.61 -4.47
CA VAL A 195 -13.28 -9.11 -3.31
C VAL A 195 -14.48 -9.97 -3.75
N ASP A 196 -15.13 -9.65 -4.86
CA ASP A 196 -16.16 -10.48 -5.48
C ASP A 196 -15.60 -11.81 -6.02
N GLY A 197 -14.42 -11.76 -6.65
CA GLY A 197 -13.71 -12.95 -7.11
C GLY A 197 -13.37 -13.91 -5.97
N LEU A 198 -12.91 -13.39 -4.83
CA LEU A 198 -12.62 -14.16 -3.62
C LEU A 198 -13.88 -14.85 -3.05
N ALA A 199 -15.02 -14.16 -3.02
CA ALA A 199 -16.29 -14.77 -2.58
C ALA A 199 -16.68 -15.96 -3.45
N LYS A 200 -16.57 -15.83 -4.78
CA LYS A 200 -16.91 -16.92 -5.70
C LYS A 200 -16.00 -18.13 -5.52
N ARG A 201 -14.69 -17.92 -5.37
CA ARG A 201 -13.73 -19.02 -5.12
C ARG A 201 -14.01 -19.74 -3.79
N ARG A 202 -14.37 -19.00 -2.73
CA ARG A 202 -14.76 -19.58 -1.44
C ARG A 202 -16.00 -20.47 -1.52
N LEU A 203 -16.99 -20.08 -2.33
CA LEU A 203 -18.19 -20.90 -2.58
C LEU A 203 -17.85 -22.20 -3.33
N VAL A 204 -16.90 -22.14 -4.27
CA VAL A 204 -16.46 -23.33 -5.02
C VAL A 204 -15.73 -24.31 -4.10
N VAL A 205 -14.81 -23.86 -3.25
CA VAL A 205 -14.08 -24.74 -2.30
C VAL A 205 -15.03 -25.42 -1.31
N ARG A 206 -15.99 -24.67 -0.73
CA ARG A 206 -17.02 -25.26 0.15
C ARG A 206 -17.88 -26.32 -0.54
N ASN A 207 -18.14 -26.17 -1.83
CA ASN A 207 -18.94 -27.14 -2.59
C ASN A 207 -18.15 -28.40 -2.96
N VAL A 208 -16.82 -28.31 -3.09
CA VAL A 208 -15.95 -29.48 -3.38
C VAL A 208 -15.69 -30.32 -2.12
N GLU A 209 -15.77 -29.72 -0.93
CA GLU A 209 -15.58 -30.40 0.37
C GLU A 209 -16.89 -30.80 1.10
N GLY A 210 -18.07 -30.64 0.46
CA GLY A 210 -19.37 -31.06 1.00
C GLY A 210 -19.54 -32.60 1.11
N PRO A 211 -20.42 -33.08 2.02
CA PRO A 211 -20.11 -34.17 2.93
C PRO A 211 -19.74 -35.47 2.21
N ARG A 212 -18.59 -36.06 2.56
CA ARG A 212 -18.39 -37.50 2.40
C ARG A 212 -19.48 -38.18 3.24
N LYS A 213 -20.58 -38.56 2.59
CA LYS A 213 -21.48 -39.58 3.11
C LYS A 213 -20.61 -40.76 3.51
N GLY A 214 -20.61 -41.05 4.81
CA GLY A 214 -20.27 -42.39 5.26
C GLY A 214 -21.28 -43.33 4.63
N ASP A 215 -20.78 -44.31 3.91
CA ASP A 215 -21.49 -45.53 3.62
C ASP A 215 -20.70 -46.65 4.32
N ASP A 216 -21.38 -47.24 5.31
CA ASP A 216 -21.32 -48.59 5.88
C ASP A 216 -19.98 -49.28 6.19
#